data_AF-A0A6G3D3T8-F1
#
_entry.id   AF-A0A6G3D3T8-F1
#
_cell.length_a   1.000
_cell.length_b   1.000
_cell.length_c   1.000
_cell.angle_alpha   90.00
_cell.angle_beta   90.00
_cell.angle_gamma   90.00
#
_symmetry.space_group_name_H-M   'P 1'
#
loop_
_entity.id
_entity.type
_entity.pdbx_description
1 polymer ?
#
loop_
_entity_poly.entity_id
_entity_poly.type
_entity_poly.pdbx_seq_one_letter_code
_entity_poly.pdbx_strand_id
1 'polypeptide(L)'
;WIADHNVLGSVLLPGTGLVELALRAGEEVGCEVLEELTLQAPLVLPDSRGLQLQVLVGASFEDGSRTVSIHSRPEGDPEAP
;
A
#
# COMPACT_ATOMS: atom_id res chain seq x y z
N TRP A 1 14.89 -5.47 7.16
CA TRP A 1 14.58 -4.39 6.21
C TRP A 1 13.42 -3.53 6.69
N ILE A 2 12.18 -4.03 6.88
CA ILE A 2 11.10 -3.18 7.40
C ILE A 2 11.39 -2.70 8.83
N ALA A 3 11.84 -3.59 9.72
CA ALA A 3 12.21 -3.25 11.10
C ALA A 3 13.30 -2.16 11.20
N ASP A 4 14.06 -1.94 10.12
CA ASP A 4 15.13 -0.94 10.07
C ASP A 4 14.60 0.46 9.71
N HIS A 5 13.35 0.58 9.25
CA HIS A 5 12.68 1.86 9.02
C HIS A 5 11.87 2.28 10.25
N ASN A 6 12.58 2.83 11.23
CA ASN A 6 12.03 3.30 12.48
C ASN A 6 12.00 4.83 12.54
N VAL A 7 10.83 5.40 12.81
CA VAL A 7 10.63 6.84 13.00
C VAL A 7 10.14 7.08 14.42
N LEU A 8 10.99 7.72 15.23
CA LEU A 8 10.66 8.09 16.61
C LEU A 8 10.19 6.92 17.49
N GLY A 9 10.72 5.72 17.25
CA GLY A 9 10.38 4.50 17.98
C GLY A 9 9.32 3.63 17.29
N SER A 10 8.63 4.12 16.26
CA SER A 10 7.62 3.35 15.52
C SER A 10 8.19 2.76 14.23
N VAL A 11 7.98 1.46 14.01
CA VAL A 11 8.32 0.80 12.73
C VAL A 11 7.24 1.12 11.71
N LEU A 12 7.64 1.76 10.61
CA LEU A 12 6.73 2.17 9.53
C LEU A 12 7.11 1.47 8.23
N LEU A 13 6.13 1.05 7.44
CA LEU A 13 6.42 0.71 6.05
C LEU A 13 6.92 1.98 5.33
N PRO A 14 8.09 1.94 4.67
CA PRO A 14 8.56 3.07 3.88
C PRO A 14 7.56 3.48 2.80
N GLY A 15 7.47 4.77 2.51
CA GLY A 15 6.67 5.26 1.38
C GLY A 15 7.07 4.60 0.05
N THR A 16 8.35 4.29 -0.13
CA THR A 16 8.85 3.53 -1.29
C THR A 16 8.35 2.08 -1.32
N GLY A 17 8.04 1.47 -0.18
CA GLY A 17 7.36 0.18 -0.12
C GLY A 17 5.92 0.25 -0.64
N LEU A 18 5.22 1.38 -0.42
CA LEU A 18 3.88 1.60 -0.98
C LEU A 18 3.95 1.84 -2.50
N VAL A 19 4.99 2.55 -2.98
CA VAL A 19 5.26 2.72 -4.41
C VAL A 19 5.48 1.36 -5.09
N GLU A 20 6.29 0.49 -4.50
CA GLU A 20 6.53 -0.87 -5.01
C GLU A 20 5.24 -1.68 -5.13
N LEU A 21 4.38 -1.66 -4.09
CA LEU A 21 3.09 -2.34 -4.12
C LEU A 21 2.17 -1.82 -5.23
N ALA A 22 2.14 -0.50 -5.44
CA ALA A 22 1.35 0.12 -6.50
C ALA A 22 1.86 -0.26 -7.90
N LEU A 23 3.18 -0.20 -8.12
CA LEU A 23 3.82 -0.59 -9.38
C LEU A 23 3.56 -2.06 -9.70
N ARG A 24 3.76 -2.95 -8.71
CA ARG A 24 3.53 -4.38 -8.89
C ARG A 24 2.08 -4.70 -9.26
N ALA A 25 1.11 -4.00 -8.67
CA ALA A 25 -0.30 -4.15 -9.03
C ALA A 25 -0.63 -3.57 -10.41
N GLY A 26 0.04 -2.47 -10.80
CA GLY A 26 -0.04 -1.90 -12.13
C GLY A 26 0.45 -2.87 -13.22
N GLU A 27 1.57 -3.55 -12.98
CA GLU A 27 2.11 -4.59 -13.88
C GLU A 27 1.08 -5.70 -14.18
N GLU A 28 0.30 -6.14 -13.17
CA GLU A 28 -0.74 -7.16 -13.35
C GLU A 28 -1.86 -6.75 -14.32
N VAL A 29 -2.02 -5.44 -14.57
CA VAL A 29 -3.06 -4.90 -15.46
C VAL A 29 -2.48 -4.16 -16.69
N GLY A 30 -1.16 -4.24 -16.91
CA GLY A 30 -0.47 -3.57 -18.01
C GLY A 30 -0.30 -2.05 -17.83
N CYS A 31 -0.35 -1.55 -16.59
CA CYS A 31 -0.14 -0.15 -16.24
C CYS A 31 1.19 0.00 -15.47
N GLU A 32 2.31 0.15 -16.18
CA GLU A 32 3.66 0.14 -15.58
C GLU A 32 4.10 1.50 -14.99
N VAL A 33 3.31 2.57 -15.20
CA VAL A 33 3.65 3.92 -14.77
C VAL A 33 2.75 4.34 -13.60
N LEU A 34 3.37 4.74 -12.50
CA LEU A 34 2.69 5.41 -11.39
C LEU A 34 2.80 6.92 -11.57
N GLU A 35 1.70 7.56 -12.00
CA GLU A 35 1.66 9.01 -12.23
C GLU A 35 1.69 9.81 -10.93
N GLU A 36 0.87 9.42 -9.94
CA GLU A 36 0.79 10.06 -8.63
C GLU A 36 0.44 9.03 -7.55
N LEU A 37 1.04 9.18 -6.36
CA LEU A 37 0.63 8.47 -5.17
C LEU A 37 0.66 9.40 -3.95
N THR A 38 -0.52 9.75 -3.44
CA THR A 38 -0.64 10.51 -2.20
C THR A 38 -0.73 9.58 -1.00
N LEU A 39 0.16 9.77 -0.03
CA LEU A 39 0.17 8.99 1.21
C LEU A 39 -0.77 9.63 2.24
N GLN A 40 -1.91 8.99 2.49
CA GLN A 40 -2.96 9.54 3.36
C GLN A 40 -2.67 9.36 4.85
N ALA A 41 -2.05 8.23 5.24
CA ALA A 41 -1.69 7.93 6.61
C ALA A 41 -0.43 7.05 6.66
N PRO A 42 0.38 7.14 7.73
CA PRO A 42 1.49 6.21 7.94
C PRO A 42 1.00 4.78 8.17
N LEU A 43 1.65 3.81 7.56
CA LEU A 43 1.38 2.39 7.79
C LEU A 43 2.32 1.87 8.88
N VAL A 44 1.82 1.87 10.12
CA VAL A 44 2.54 1.45 11.32
C VAL A 44 2.45 -0.07 11.50
N LEU A 45 3.58 -0.74 11.67
CA LEU A 45 3.60 -2.17 11.91
C LEU A 45 3.35 -2.48 13.40
N PRO A 46 2.41 -3.38 13.73
CA PRO A 46 2.22 -3.84 15.10
C PRO A 46 3.40 -4.70 15.56
N ASP A 47 3.78 -4.59 16.83
CA ASP A 47 4.92 -5.34 17.39
C ASP A 47 4.71 -6.87 17.39
N SER A 48 3.47 -7.33 17.42
CA SER A 48 3.12 -8.74 17.68
C SER A 48 2.10 -9.35 16.72
N ARG A 49 1.66 -8.60 15.71
CA ARG A 49 0.68 -9.07 14.71
C ARG A 49 1.04 -8.61 13.32
N GLY A 50 0.67 -9.41 12.32
CA GLY A 50 0.74 -9.01 10.94
C GLY A 50 -0.25 -7.90 10.60
N LEU A 51 -0.05 -7.32 9.42
CA LEU A 51 -1.03 -6.50 8.74
C LEU A 51 -1.52 -7.25 7.51
N GLN A 52 -2.82 -7.22 7.27
CA GLN A 52 -3.39 -7.58 5.98
C GLN A 52 -3.36 -6.35 5.09
N LEU A 53 -2.82 -6.49 3.90
CA LEU A 53 -2.76 -5.45 2.89
C LEU A 53 -3.65 -5.82 1.71
N GLN A 54 -4.36 -4.83 1.19
CA GLN A 54 -5.10 -4.92 -0.06
C GLN A 54 -4.67 -3.79 -0.97
N VAL A 55 -4.31 -4.14 -2.20
CA VAL A 55 -4.09 -3.18 -3.27
C VAL A 55 -5.26 -3.30 -4.23
N LEU A 56 -6.01 -2.23 -4.39
CA LEU A 56 -7.15 -2.17 -5.28
C LEU A 56 -6.78 -1.36 -6.52
N VAL A 57 -6.98 -1.96 -7.68
CA VAL A 57 -6.83 -1.28 -8.97
C VAL A 57 -8.23 -1.05 -9.56
N GLY A 58 -8.52 0.20 -9.87
CA GLY A 58 -9.81 0.61 -10.41
C GLY A 58 -10.06 0.16 -11.85
N ALA A 59 -11.28 0.43 -12.32
CA ALA A 59 -11.60 0.35 -13.73
C ALA A 59 -10.71 1.31 -14.54
N SER A 60 -10.51 1.01 -15.82
CA SER A 60 -9.81 1.91 -16.72
C SER A 60 -10.68 3.12 -17.06
N PHE A 61 -10.08 4.30 -17.05
CA PHE A 61 -10.64 5.50 -17.65
C PHE A 61 -10.48 5.50 -19.18
N GLU A 62 -10.99 6.53 -19.86
CA GLU A 62 -10.93 6.64 -21.33
C GLU A 62 -9.51 6.73 -21.90
N ASP A 63 -8.58 7.31 -21.14
CA ASP A 63 -7.16 7.42 -21.50
C ASP A 63 -6.34 6.15 -21.16
N GLY A 64 -7.00 5.12 -20.62
CA GLY A 64 -6.38 3.88 -20.18
C GLY A 64 -5.74 3.94 -18.79
N SER A 65 -5.74 5.10 -18.12
CA SER A 65 -5.29 5.24 -16.74
C SER A 65 -6.23 4.50 -15.78
N ARG A 66 -5.73 4.19 -14.58
CA ARG A 66 -6.47 3.51 -13.51
C ARG A 66 -6.14 4.13 -12.18
N THR A 67 -7.12 4.19 -11.28
CA THR A 67 -6.83 4.50 -9.88
C THR A 67 -6.17 3.31 -9.19
N VAL A 68 -5.33 3.61 -8.19
CA VAL A 68 -4.81 2.62 -7.26
C VAL A 68 -5.03 3.11 -5.83
N SER A 69 -5.46 2.21 -4.95
CA SER A 69 -5.53 2.47 -3.51
C SER A 69 -4.94 1.30 -2.73
N ILE A 70 -4.30 1.62 -1.59
CA ILE A 70 -3.71 0.63 -0.69
C ILE A 70 -4.40 0.74 0.65
N HIS A 71 -4.99 -0.35 1.08
CA HIS A 71 -5.69 -0.46 2.36
C HIS A 71 -4.95 -1.45 3.25
N SER A 72 -4.99 -1.21 4.55
CA SER A 72 -4.36 -2.07 5.53
C SER A 72 -5.24 -2.23 6.75
N ARG A 73 -5.22 -3.41 7.35
CA ARG A 73 -5.83 -3.67 8.65
C ARG A 73 -4.98 -4.63 9.48
N PRO A 74 -5.09 -4.62 10.82
CA PRO A 74 -4.49 -5.65 11.66
C PRO A 74 -4.96 -7.05 11.27
N GLU A 75 -4.04 -8.01 11.27
CA GLU A 75 -4.38 -9.40 11.05
C GLU A 75 -5.27 -9.93 12.18
N GLY A 76 -6.35 -10.64 11.80
CA GLY A 76 -7.31 -11.21 12.74
C GLY A 76 -8.36 -10.24 13.27
N ASP A 77 -8.44 -9.03 12.71
CA ASP A 77 -9.55 -8.10 12.97
C ASP A 77 -10.71 -8.37 11.98
N PRO A 78 -11.87 -8.87 12.44
CA PRO A 78 -13.01 -9.17 11.59
C PRO A 78 -13.78 -7.94 11.10
N GLU A 79 -13.50 -6.73 11.63
CA GLU A 79 -14.41 -5.57 11.49
C GLU A 79 -13.85 -4.37 10.69
N ALA A 80 -12.61 -4.43 10.22
CA ALA A 80 -12.05 -3.40 9.34
C ALA A 80 -12.20 -3.78 7.85
N PRO A 81 -12.67 -2.84 6.99
CA PRO A 81 -12.99 -3.08 5.57
C PRO A 81 -11.78 -3.51 4.74
#